data_AF-A0A965CF43-F1
#
_entry.id   AF-A0A965CF43-F1
#
_cell.length_a   1.000
_cell.length_b   1.000
_cell.length_c   1.000
_cell.angle_alpha   90.00
_cell.angle_beta   90.00
_cell.angle_gamma   90.00
#
_symmetry.space_group_name_H-M   'P 1'
#
loop_
_entity.id
_entity.type
_entity.pdbx_description
1 polymer ?
#
loop_
_entity_poly.entity_id
_entity_poly.type
_entity_poly.pdbx_seq_one_letter_code
_entity_poly.pdbx_strand_id
1 'polypeptide(L)' 'MELPSRGVPMIPVRMTEIGANHWTGVVKLPFAGDWSMEVLVSPGENRQVRFVSQMPIRG' A
#
# COMPACT_ATOMS: atom_id res chain seq x y z
N MET A 1 22.54 -5.31 -14.50
CA MET A 1 21.54 -6.30 -14.97
C MET A 1 20.37 -6.17 -14.01
N GLU A 2 19.38 -5.36 -14.37
CA GLU A 2 18.17 -5.20 -13.57
C GLU A 2 17.32 -6.44 -13.80
N LEU A 3 16.99 -7.17 -12.72
CA LEU A 3 15.96 -8.21 -12.78
C LEU A 3 14.66 -7.53 -13.23
N PRO A 4 13.87 -8.12 -14.14
CA PRO A 4 12.61 -7.52 -14.51
C PRO A 4 11.80 -7.41 -13.22
N SER A 5 11.55 -6.18 -12.76
CA SER A 5 10.48 -5.98 -11.80
C SER A 5 9.27 -6.65 -12.44
N ARG A 6 8.65 -7.61 -11.75
CA ARG A 6 7.33 -8.05 -12.17
C ARG A 6 6.52 -6.77 -12.13
N GLY A 7 6.23 -6.18 -13.30
CA GLY A 7 5.57 -4.90 -13.40
C GLY A 7 4.20 -5.06 -12.77
N VAL A 8 4.09 -4.79 -11.47
CA VAL A 8 2.81 -4.74 -10.80
C VAL A 8 2.17 -3.45 -11.30
N PRO A 9 1.06 -3.53 -12.06
CA PRO A 9 0.38 -2.32 -12.48
C PRO A 9 -0.03 -1.54 -11.23
N MET A 10 -0.14 -0.22 -11.33
CA MET A 10 -0.69 0.57 -10.24
C MET A 10 -2.08 0.05 -9.89
N ILE A 11 -2.25 -0.54 -8.69
CA ILE A 11 -3.55 -1.05 -8.24
C ILE A 11 -4.24 0.11 -7.52
N PRO A 12 -5.30 0.71 -8.09
CA PRO A 12 -6.02 1.78 -7.40
C PRO A 12 -6.70 1.22 -6.15
N VAL A 13 -6.32 1.74 -4.98
CA VAL A 13 -6.97 1.41 -3.70
C VAL A 13 -7.85 2.59 -3.30
N ARG A 14 -9.15 2.32 -3.12
CA ARG A 14 -10.06 3.29 -2.49
C ARG A 14 -9.96 3.13 -0.99
N MET A 15 -9.57 4.21 -0.31
CA MET A 15 -9.60 4.30 1.14
C MET A 15 -10.91 4.93 1.58
N THR A 16 -11.52 4.37 2.62
CA THR A 16 -12.75 4.85 3.26
C THR A 16 -12.45 5.15 4.72
N GLU A 17 -12.82 6.34 5.19
CA GLU A 17 -12.71 6.70 6.60
C GLU A 17 -13.76 5.96 7.43
N ILE A 18 -13.33 5.37 8.54
CA ILE A 18 -14.19 4.61 9.46
C ILE A 18 -14.12 5.14 10.91
N GLY A 19 -13.33 6.19 11.14
CA GLY A 19 -13.22 6.87 12.44
C GLY A 19 -12.04 7.83 12.47
N ALA A 20 -11.90 8.55 13.59
CA ALA A 20 -10.80 9.47 13.79
C ALA A 20 -9.45 8.75 13.64
N ASN A 21 -8.65 9.17 12.67
CA ASN A 21 -7.38 8.53 12.32
C ASN A 21 -7.49 7.04 11.89
N HIS A 22 -8.66 6.57 11.47
CA HIS A 22 -8.90 5.18 11.06
C HIS A 22 -9.51 5.12 9.65
N TRP A 23 -8.84 4.39 8.76
CA TRP A 23 -9.27 4.17 7.37
C TRP A 23 -9.16 2.69 7.00
N THR A 24 -10.02 2.25 6.08
CA THR A 24 -10.00 0.90 5.51
C THR A 24 -9.94 0.96 3.99
N GLY A 25 -9.30 -0.03 3.37
CA GLY A 25 -9.21 -0.18 1.92
C GLY A 25 -9.02 -1.65 1.55
N VAL A 26 -9.48 -2.04 0.37
CA VAL A 26 -9.33 -3.41 -0.13
C VAL A 26 -8.42 -3.39 -1.35
N VAL A 27 -7.35 -4.19 -1.29
CA VAL A 27 -6.42 -4.41 -2.41
C VAL A 27 -6.54 -5.86 -2.88
N LYS A 28 -6.64 -6.06 -4.20
CA LYS A 28 -6.57 -7.39 -4.81
C LYS A 28 -5.19 -7.58 -5.40
N LEU A 29 -4.41 -8.47 -4.79
CA LEU A 29 -3.06 -8.77 -5.26
C LEU A 29 -3.11 -9.87 -6.33
N PRO A 30 -2.35 -9.74 -7.43
CA PRO A 30 -2.40 -10.69 -8.55
C PRO A 30 -1.75 -12.04 -8.24
N PHE A 31 -0.90 -12.11 -7.21
CA PHE A 31 -0.20 -13.33 -6.81
C PHE A 31 0.21 -13.31 -5.34
N ALA A 32 0.34 -14.51 -4.77
CA ALA A 32 0.98 -14.72 -3.47
C ALA A 32 2.48 -14.38 -3.53
N GLY A 33 3.04 -13.97 -2.40
CA GLY A 33 4.42 -13.54 -2.29
C GLY A 33 4.62 -12.56 -1.14
N ASP A 34 5.84 -12.03 -1.04
CA ASP A 34 6.16 -11.01 -0.06
C ASP A 34 5.99 -9.63 -0.70
N TRP A 35 5.13 -8.81 -0.09
CA TRP A 35 4.76 -7.49 -0.58
C TRP A 35 5.20 -6.41 0.40
N SER A 36 5.63 -5.26 -0.12
CA SER A 36 5.81 -4.05 0.68
C SER A 36 4.62 -3.13 0.45
N MET A 37 3.86 -2.83 1.50
CA MET A 37 2.80 -1.82 1.46
C MET A 37 3.35 -0.51 1.99
N GLU A 38 3.19 0.56 1.21
CA GLU A 38 3.57 1.92 1.59
C GLU A 38 2.35 2.81 1.66
N VAL A 39 2.20 3.53 2.77
CA VAL A 39 1.14 4.52 2.96
C VAL A 39 1.77 5.86 3.21
N LEU A 40 1.44 6.83 2.36
CA LEU A 40 1.85 8.23 2.50
C LEU A 40 0.68 9.03 3.06
N VAL A 41 0.88 9.63 4.23
CA VAL A 41 -0.13 10.47 4.90
C VAL A 41 0.37 11.91 4.93
N SER A 42 -0.48 12.86 4.55
CA SER A 42 -0.18 14.29 4.61
C SER A 42 -1.01 14.98 5.70
N PRO A 43 -0.56 14.96 6.97
CA PRO A 43 -1.31 15.57 8.08
C PRO A 43 -1.33 17.11 8.07
N GLY A 44 -0.68 17.76 7.11
CA GLY A 44 -0.68 19.21 6.89
C GLY A 44 0.06 19.59 5.62
N GLU A 45 0.01 20.85 5.20
CA GLU A 45 0.47 21.30 3.88
C GLU A 45 1.94 20.97 3.56
N ASN A 46 2.80 20.93 4.59
CA ASN A 46 4.24 20.69 4.43
C ASN A 46 4.76 19.49 5.25
N ARG A 47 3.88 18.54 5.58
CA ARG A 47 4.27 17.35 6.32
C ARG A 47 3.77 16.11 5.62
N GLN A 48 4.67 15.19 5.33
CA GLN A 48 4.36 13.85 4.85
C GLN A 48 4.96 12.81 5.81
N VAL A 49 4.17 11.79 6.14
CA VAL A 49 4.60 10.67 6.96
C VAL A 49 4.46 9.41 6.10
N ARG A 50 5.54 8.62 6.03
CA ARG A 50 5.56 7.35 5.30
C ARG A 50 5.51 6.19 6.30
N PHE A 51 4.51 5.34 6.14
CA PHE A 51 4.42 4.06 6.83
C PHE A 51 4.75 2.94 5.84
N VAL A 52 5.56 1.98 6.27
CA VAL A 52 5.92 0.80 5.47
C VAL A 52 5.59 -0.44 6.27
N SER A 53 4.94 -1.40 5.63
CA SER A 53 4.65 -2.70 6.22
C SER A 53 5.02 -3.82 5.25
N GLN A 54 5.68 -4.86 5.77
CA GLN A 54 5.95 -6.09 5.03
C GLN A 54 4.76 -7.04 5.19
N MET A 55 4.21 -7.49 4.07
CA MET A 55 3.01 -8.31 4.00
C MET A 55 3.31 -9.65 3.32
N PRO A 56 3.55 -10.72 4.09
CA PRO A 56 3.64 -12.06 3.52
C PRO A 56 2.23 -12.52 3.15
N ILE A 57 1.96 -12.63 1.85
CA ILE A 57 0.69 -13.11 1.31
C ILE A 57 0.88 -14.55 0.88
N ARG A 58 0.07 -15.43 1.46
CA ARG A 58 0.05 -16.87 1.18
C ARG A 58 -1.33 -17.24 0.63
N GLY A 59 -1.34 -18.15 -0.33
CA GLY A 59 -2.56 -18.68 -0.96
C GLY A 59 -3.09 -19.89 -0.23
#